data_AF-A0A7C1WIU9-F1
#
_entry.id   AF-A0A7C1WIU9-F1
#
_cell.length_a   1.000
_cell.length_b   1.000
_cell.length_c   1.000
_cell.angle_alpha   90.00
_cell.angle_beta   90.00
_cell.angle_gamma   90.00
#
_symmetry.space_group_name_H-M   'P 1'
#
loop_
_entity.id
_entity.type
_entity.pdbx_description
1 polymer ?
#
loop_
_entity_poly.entity_id
_entity_poly.type
_entity_poly.pdbx_seq_one_letter_code
_entity_poly.pdbx_strand_id
1 'polypeptide(L)'
;MSENNTPQSYAGFTIGPIYDVLSYARKTRELWFGSYFFSWFMEKIIEELAKNSVIEFLVPYVETPFQLNNTITGKYHDRFIMRSSLDKDTLYNEIQKASDNALEYFVDLIDNLVKSPSKYLPGVNKDRVRDELKGYIQRNFVVLEPSAIDKGNVVKSISSYLDSMEENRFFNTGILDKTCSICKTLPAVVENEIWIRTWTGEVYDEKKQKEKLCPLCFVKYSCYKSGDIEKKIDQRDFRYPPVLDISARELLTPEVKKTNTIFKDPEKDYDFEDIEKAVKSVYDKEKAKEIIKPYHKYLAIVQADGDNLGEVLKQYPKPDGIAIKFSKPLLDFAKEAEIIINSYKGYPIYIGGDDILAFMSVAIKGDDDTTKTVFDLAMELSDKYRDIVDKKNGKTTLSIGINIAYYKYPLSRAMHNTREQLFNKAKAGSKNALAMLLTKHSGHQIGFKFRFNTRDIKIFSKLLSETLAGQIDLPHSLHHNLSRFKTVIAHTPDEDRLNAFFENNFNEPIHSKYYQGIAVVADYFKKVILCEPEGKRLNCVEEILSKLAFIKFLRGEK
;
A
#
# COMPACT_ATOMS: atom_id res chain seq x y z
N MET A 1 26.41 -28.19 10.28
CA MET A 1 27.06 -28.68 11.51
C MET A 1 26.94 -27.58 12.53
N SER A 2 26.22 -27.86 13.62
CA SER A 2 25.84 -26.93 14.67
C SER A 2 26.91 -26.89 15.76
N GLU A 3 27.70 -25.81 15.80
CA GLU A 3 28.38 -25.44 17.04
C GLU A 3 27.34 -24.87 18.01
N ASN A 4 27.37 -25.35 19.25
CA ASN A 4 26.53 -24.88 20.36
C ASN A 4 26.86 -23.42 20.72
N ASN A 5 26.36 -22.46 19.93
CA ASN A 5 26.39 -21.05 20.33
C ASN A 5 25.17 -20.76 21.21
N THR A 6 25.34 -20.96 22.51
CA THR A 6 24.36 -20.49 23.49
C THR A 6 24.29 -18.96 23.36
N PRO A 7 23.12 -18.36 23.07
CA PRO A 7 23.02 -16.92 22.88
C PRO A 7 23.43 -16.21 24.17
N GLN A 8 24.34 -15.25 24.06
CA GLN A 8 24.80 -14.39 25.17
C GLN A 8 24.06 -13.06 25.21
N SER A 9 23.39 -12.69 24.12
CA SER A 9 22.57 -11.48 24.05
C SER A 9 21.46 -11.61 23.02
N TYR A 10 20.44 -10.78 23.20
CA TYR A 10 19.38 -10.56 22.22
C TYR A 10 19.21 -9.06 22.03
N ALA A 11 18.80 -8.68 20.83
CA ALA A 11 18.54 -7.28 20.54
C ALA A 11 17.29 -7.09 19.70
N GLY A 12 16.69 -5.93 19.86
CA GLY A 12 15.66 -5.42 18.97
C GLY A 12 16.02 -4.01 18.53
N PHE A 13 15.63 -3.67 17.32
CA PHE A 13 15.78 -2.33 16.75
C PHE A 13 14.47 -1.92 16.08
N THR A 14 14.12 -0.64 16.16
CA THR A 14 12.99 -0.05 15.45
C THR A 14 13.32 1.34 14.92
N ILE A 15 12.74 1.70 13.77
CA ILE A 15 12.90 3.00 13.12
C ILE A 15 11.56 3.72 12.92
N GLY A 16 11.54 5.03 13.17
CA GLY A 16 10.34 5.84 12.95
C GLY A 16 10.55 7.35 13.06
N PRO A 17 9.47 8.14 12.95
CA PRO A 17 8.11 7.74 12.58
C PRO A 17 7.95 7.57 11.06
N ILE A 18 7.35 6.46 10.61
CA ILE A 18 7.18 6.19 9.17
C ILE A 18 5.93 6.88 8.61
N TYR A 19 4.77 6.63 9.23
CA TYR A 19 3.49 7.11 8.70
C TYR A 19 3.44 8.64 8.57
N ASP A 20 4.00 9.35 9.54
CA ASP A 20 4.04 10.82 9.52
C ASP A 20 4.82 11.31 8.29
N VAL A 21 5.97 10.70 7.95
CA VAL A 21 6.74 11.03 6.74
C VAL A 21 5.95 10.77 5.47
N LEU A 22 5.24 9.65 5.40
CA LEU A 22 4.45 9.27 4.23
C LEU A 22 3.25 10.21 4.04
N SER A 23 2.67 10.72 5.13
CA SER A 23 1.48 11.57 5.11
C SER A 23 1.69 12.91 4.38
N TYR A 24 2.94 13.39 4.33
CA TYR A 24 3.30 14.65 3.67
C TYR A 24 3.58 14.51 2.16
N ALA A 25 3.46 13.32 1.57
CA ALA A 25 3.69 13.12 0.15
C ALA A 25 2.56 13.71 -0.71
N ARG A 26 2.93 14.52 -1.71
CA ARG A 26 2.00 15.12 -2.69
C ARG A 26 1.86 14.27 -3.96
N LYS A 27 2.92 13.53 -4.31
CA LYS A 27 3.01 12.72 -5.53
C LYS A 27 3.31 11.27 -5.18
N THR A 28 2.92 10.35 -6.07
CA THR A 28 3.19 8.91 -5.95
C THR A 28 4.68 8.62 -5.74
N ARG A 29 5.57 9.30 -6.48
CA ARG A 29 7.03 9.17 -6.31
C ARG A 29 7.53 9.58 -4.92
N GLU A 30 6.97 10.63 -4.33
CA GLU A 30 7.38 11.11 -3.01
C GLU A 30 6.94 10.11 -1.94
N LEU A 31 5.73 9.53 -2.12
CA LEU A 31 5.21 8.51 -1.22
C LEU A 31 6.03 7.23 -1.31
N TRP A 32 6.28 6.78 -2.55
CA TRP A 32 7.14 5.63 -2.82
C TRP A 32 8.51 5.81 -2.16
N PHE A 33 9.18 6.93 -2.44
CA PHE A 33 10.53 7.15 -1.91
C PHE A 33 10.52 7.30 -0.40
N GLY A 34 9.48 7.91 0.19
CA GLY A 34 9.33 7.97 1.64
C GLY A 34 9.33 6.58 2.27
N SER A 35 8.63 5.62 1.67
CA SER A 35 8.59 4.23 2.13
C SER A 35 9.90 3.50 1.85
N TYR A 36 10.43 3.67 0.64
CA TYR A 36 11.67 3.06 0.19
C TYR A 36 12.87 3.53 1.04
N PHE A 37 12.89 4.81 1.44
CA PHE A 37 13.90 5.39 2.31
C PHE A 37 14.03 4.62 3.63
N PHE A 38 12.92 4.36 4.33
CA PHE A 38 12.98 3.63 5.60
C PHE A 38 13.38 2.17 5.41
N SER A 39 12.85 1.51 4.37
CA SER A 39 13.27 0.14 4.05
C SER A 39 14.75 0.08 3.71
N TRP A 40 15.29 1.05 2.97
CA TRP A 40 16.70 1.10 2.59
C TRP A 40 17.60 1.47 3.79
N PHE A 41 17.11 2.32 4.69
CA PHE A 41 17.77 2.60 5.96
C PHE A 41 17.91 1.32 6.80
N MET A 42 16.83 0.56 6.94
CA MET A 42 16.87 -0.71 7.66
C MET A 42 17.79 -1.72 6.98
N GLU A 43 17.72 -1.82 5.65
CA GLU A 43 18.60 -2.68 4.86
C GLU A 43 20.07 -2.39 5.13
N LYS A 44 20.48 -1.11 5.22
CA LYS A 44 21.87 -0.72 5.49
C LYS A 44 22.37 -1.18 6.87
N ILE A 45 21.50 -1.13 7.87
CA ILE A 45 21.82 -1.64 9.22
C ILE A 45 21.97 -3.16 9.18
N ILE A 46 21.00 -3.84 8.57
CA ILE A 46 21.00 -5.31 8.47
C ILE A 46 22.19 -5.81 7.65
N GLU A 47 22.53 -5.14 6.55
CA GLU A 47 23.68 -5.45 5.69
C GLU A 47 24.99 -5.45 6.50
N GLU A 48 25.19 -4.45 7.37
CA GLU A 48 26.39 -4.36 8.20
C GLU A 48 26.41 -5.46 9.27
N LEU A 49 25.30 -5.66 9.97
CA LEU A 49 25.19 -6.66 11.04
C LEU A 49 25.28 -8.10 10.52
N ALA A 50 24.71 -8.38 9.33
CA ALA A 50 24.71 -9.70 8.71
C ALA A 50 26.11 -10.17 8.26
N LYS A 51 27.12 -9.28 8.25
CA LYS A 51 28.52 -9.67 8.04
C LYS A 51 29.07 -10.52 9.18
N ASN A 52 28.50 -10.39 10.38
CA ASN A 52 28.91 -11.16 11.54
C ASN A 52 28.08 -12.44 11.66
N SER A 53 28.69 -13.60 11.36
CA SER A 53 28.02 -14.91 11.35
C SER A 53 27.46 -15.36 12.70
N VAL A 54 27.87 -14.71 13.79
CA VAL A 54 27.35 -15.00 15.14
C VAL A 54 26.03 -14.28 15.45
N ILE A 55 25.61 -13.35 14.58
CA ILE A 55 24.33 -12.64 14.68
C ILE A 55 23.29 -13.38 13.83
N GLU A 56 22.17 -13.76 14.45
CA GLU A 56 21.05 -14.40 13.77
C GLU A 56 19.79 -13.56 13.92
N PHE A 57 19.23 -13.14 12.78
CA PHE A 57 17.95 -12.45 12.72
C PHE A 57 16.79 -13.43 12.92
N LEU A 58 16.00 -13.18 13.96
CA LEU A 58 14.78 -13.93 14.25
C LEU A 58 13.61 -13.37 13.44
N VAL A 59 13.48 -12.04 13.37
CA VAL A 59 12.44 -11.31 12.62
C VAL A 59 13.07 -10.04 12.04
N PRO A 60 12.92 -9.71 10.74
CA PRO A 60 12.50 -10.61 9.67
C PRO A 60 13.54 -11.71 9.40
N TYR A 61 13.22 -12.63 8.49
CA TYR A 61 14.22 -13.60 8.02
C TYR A 61 15.21 -12.89 7.10
N VAL A 62 16.50 -13.04 7.39
CA VAL A 62 17.59 -12.50 6.58
C VAL A 62 18.32 -13.67 5.91
N GLU A 63 18.37 -13.66 4.58
CA GLU A 63 19.05 -14.70 3.82
C GLU A 63 20.56 -14.70 4.10
N THR A 64 21.18 -15.87 4.07
CA THR A 64 22.64 -16.06 4.21
C THR A 64 23.15 -16.83 2.99
N PRO A 65 23.99 -16.24 2.12
CA PRO A 65 24.52 -14.87 2.19
C PRO A 65 23.44 -13.79 2.04
N PHE A 66 23.71 -12.61 2.62
CA PHE A 66 22.82 -11.46 2.56
C PHE A 66 22.56 -11.03 1.11
N GLN A 67 21.29 -10.74 0.79
CA GLN A 67 20.88 -10.28 -0.53
C GLN A 67 20.46 -8.82 -0.49
N LEU A 68 21.16 -7.99 -1.27
CA LEU A 68 20.77 -6.60 -1.48
C LEU A 68 19.46 -6.53 -2.27
N ASN A 69 18.56 -5.66 -1.84
CA ASN A 69 17.35 -5.34 -2.57
C ASN A 69 17.65 -4.38 -3.72
N ASN A 70 17.68 -4.88 -4.95
CA ASN A 70 17.82 -4.07 -6.16
C ASN A 70 16.47 -3.80 -6.84
N THR A 71 15.35 -3.97 -6.15
CA THR A 71 14.02 -3.72 -6.71
C THR A 71 13.49 -2.37 -6.28
N ILE A 72 12.44 -1.90 -6.95
CA ILE A 72 11.74 -0.67 -6.57
C ILE A 72 10.90 -0.85 -5.29
N THR A 73 10.64 -2.08 -4.86
CA THR A 73 9.81 -2.38 -3.69
C THR A 73 10.64 -2.27 -2.42
N GLY A 74 10.16 -1.57 -1.40
CA GLY A 74 10.75 -1.66 -0.06
C GLY A 74 10.46 -3.04 0.55
N LYS A 75 11.49 -3.77 1.02
CA LYS A 75 11.39 -5.16 1.50
C LYS A 75 11.71 -5.36 2.98
N TYR A 76 12.28 -4.35 3.62
CA TYR A 76 12.76 -4.44 5.00
C TYR A 76 11.83 -3.70 5.94
N HIS A 77 11.48 -4.39 7.01
CA HIS A 77 10.56 -3.92 8.03
C HIS A 77 11.08 -2.68 8.77
N ASP A 78 10.20 -2.03 9.50
CA ASP A 78 10.54 -0.95 10.43
C ASP A 78 11.23 -1.46 11.70
N ARG A 79 11.25 -2.78 11.91
CA ARG A 79 11.87 -3.41 13.07
C ARG A 79 12.60 -4.70 12.72
N PHE A 80 13.63 -5.00 13.49
CA PHE A 80 14.20 -6.35 13.55
C PHE A 80 14.44 -6.81 14.98
N ILE A 81 14.48 -8.12 15.17
CA ILE A 81 14.79 -8.81 16.41
C ILE A 81 15.80 -9.91 16.09
N MET A 82 16.86 -9.99 16.88
CA MET A 82 17.97 -10.90 16.65
C MET A 82 18.51 -11.50 17.95
N ARG A 83 19.29 -12.56 17.83
CA ARG A 83 20.10 -13.16 18.90
C ARG A 83 21.56 -13.23 18.47
N SER A 84 22.46 -13.23 19.45
CA SER A 84 23.90 -13.31 19.19
C SER A 84 24.65 -14.07 20.28
N SER A 85 25.80 -14.64 19.93
CA SER A 85 26.77 -15.15 20.90
C SER A 85 27.72 -14.07 21.45
N LEU A 86 27.62 -12.83 20.95
CA LEU A 86 28.33 -11.68 21.52
C LEU A 86 27.76 -11.30 22.88
N ASP A 87 28.60 -10.76 23.76
CA ASP A 87 28.13 -10.13 24.98
C ASP A 87 27.32 -8.86 24.67
N LYS A 88 26.62 -8.37 25.70
CA LYS A 88 25.69 -7.23 25.59
C LYS A 88 26.38 -5.95 25.09
N ASP A 89 27.58 -5.63 25.59
CA ASP A 89 28.24 -4.37 25.29
C ASP A 89 28.84 -4.39 23.88
N THR A 90 29.44 -5.51 23.48
CA THR A 90 29.94 -5.70 22.11
C THR A 90 28.78 -5.61 21.10
N LEU A 91 27.66 -6.30 21.34
CA LEU A 91 26.51 -6.24 20.44
C LEU A 91 25.90 -4.83 20.37
N TYR A 92 25.82 -4.12 21.50
CA TYR A 92 25.36 -2.73 21.54
C TYR A 92 26.19 -1.83 20.63
N ASN A 93 27.52 -1.93 20.72
CA ASN A 93 28.44 -1.12 19.91
C ASN A 93 28.32 -1.44 18.41
N GLU A 94 28.15 -2.70 18.03
CA GLU A 94 27.93 -3.11 16.63
C GLU A 94 26.63 -2.51 16.06
N ILE A 95 25.51 -2.59 16.81
CA ILE A 95 24.22 -1.99 16.38
C ILE A 95 24.34 -0.47 16.27
N GLN A 96 24.95 0.19 17.27
CA GLN A 96 25.13 1.63 17.28
C GLN A 96 25.94 2.08 16.06
N LYS A 97 27.07 1.41 15.80
CA LYS A 97 27.92 1.69 14.64
C LYS A 97 27.20 1.48 13.32
N ALA A 98 26.47 0.37 13.16
CA ALA A 98 25.68 0.11 11.96
C ALA A 98 24.60 1.18 11.73
N SER A 99 23.90 1.58 12.80
CA SER A 99 22.88 2.64 12.79
C SER A 99 23.45 4.01 12.42
N ASP A 100 24.62 4.37 12.94
CA ASP A 100 25.26 5.65 12.63
C ASP A 100 25.85 5.66 11.21
N ASN A 101 26.43 4.55 10.75
CA ASN A 101 26.88 4.42 9.36
C ASN A 101 25.71 4.54 8.38
N ALA A 102 24.54 3.97 8.69
CA ALA A 102 23.35 4.13 7.88
C ALA A 102 22.89 5.61 7.84
N LEU A 103 22.89 6.31 8.98
CA LEU A 103 22.57 7.73 9.01
C LEU A 103 23.51 8.56 8.14
N GLU A 104 24.83 8.38 8.29
CA GLU A 104 25.83 9.10 7.49
C GLU A 104 25.67 8.84 5.99
N TYR A 105 25.36 7.60 5.59
CA TYR A 105 25.08 7.27 4.20
C TYR A 105 23.96 8.13 3.61
N PHE A 106 22.86 8.33 4.36
CA PHE A 106 21.76 9.17 3.89
C PHE A 106 22.06 10.68 3.99
N VAL A 107 22.90 11.10 4.93
CA VAL A 107 23.42 12.48 4.94
C VAL A 107 24.24 12.74 3.67
N ASP A 108 25.10 11.81 3.28
CA ASP A 108 25.90 11.89 2.04
C ASP A 108 25.03 11.88 0.79
N LEU A 109 24.00 11.02 0.75
CA LEU A 109 23.03 10.98 -0.35
C LEU A 109 22.36 12.34 -0.53
N ILE A 110 21.92 12.97 0.56
CA ILE A 110 21.29 14.29 0.53
C ILE A 110 22.28 15.36 0.11
N ASP A 111 23.50 15.34 0.66
CA ASP A 111 24.54 16.31 0.33
C ASP A 111 24.90 16.27 -1.17
N ASN A 112 24.97 15.08 -1.75
CA ASN A 112 25.20 14.90 -3.18
C ASN A 112 24.03 15.41 -4.03
N LEU A 113 22.78 15.23 -3.57
CA LEU A 113 21.60 15.80 -4.24
C LEU A 113 21.58 17.34 -4.16
N VAL A 114 22.02 17.92 -3.04
CA VAL A 114 22.11 19.38 -2.88
C VAL A 114 23.12 19.98 -3.86
N LYS A 115 24.22 19.29 -4.18
CA LYS A 115 25.22 19.75 -5.17
C LYS A 115 24.69 19.83 -6.62
N SER A 116 23.45 19.39 -6.86
CA SER A 116 22.72 19.59 -8.12
C SER A 116 22.21 21.07 -8.20
N PRO A 117 21.20 21.50 -9.00
CA PRO A 117 20.84 22.92 -9.07
C PRO A 117 20.11 23.46 -7.81
N SER A 118 20.27 22.80 -6.67
CA SER A 118 19.77 23.20 -5.35
C SER A 118 20.92 23.78 -4.52
N LYS A 119 20.63 24.48 -3.41
CA LYS A 119 21.67 25.03 -2.52
C LYS A 119 21.27 24.89 -1.07
N TYR A 120 22.24 24.71 -0.18
CA TYR A 120 21.98 24.88 1.26
C TYR A 120 21.56 26.31 1.56
N LEU A 121 20.66 26.47 2.53
CA LEU A 121 20.31 27.80 3.04
C LEU A 121 21.56 28.48 3.64
N PRO A 122 21.70 29.81 3.53
CA PRO A 122 22.82 30.52 4.14
C PRO A 122 22.99 30.19 5.63
N GLY A 123 24.19 29.77 6.02
CA GLY A 123 24.51 29.36 7.40
C GLY A 123 24.16 27.91 7.75
N VAL A 124 23.58 27.14 6.82
CA VAL A 124 23.32 25.71 6.96
C VAL A 124 24.39 24.92 6.20
N ASN A 125 24.91 23.86 6.80
CA ASN A 125 25.91 22.98 6.21
C ASN A 125 25.47 21.50 6.29
N LYS A 126 26.32 20.59 5.81
CA LYS A 126 26.11 19.14 5.89
C LYS A 126 25.92 18.65 7.34
N ASP A 127 26.59 19.26 8.32
CA ASP A 127 26.42 18.89 9.73
C ASP A 127 25.02 19.20 10.24
N ARG A 128 24.44 20.32 9.81
CA ARG A 128 23.05 20.61 10.14
C ARG A 128 22.08 19.61 9.52
N VAL A 129 22.33 19.12 8.30
CA VAL A 129 21.53 18.04 7.70
C VAL A 129 21.54 16.80 8.57
N ARG A 130 22.75 16.41 9.04
CA ARG A 130 22.93 15.29 9.97
C ARG A 130 22.14 15.49 11.26
N ASP A 131 22.26 16.66 11.88
CA ASP A 131 21.54 16.97 13.13
C ASP A 131 20.03 16.89 12.96
N GLU A 132 19.49 17.44 11.86
CA GLU A 132 18.05 17.40 11.57
C GLU A 132 17.55 15.98 11.26
N LEU A 133 18.31 15.20 10.48
CA LEU A 133 17.97 13.79 10.25
C LEU A 133 18.04 12.97 11.53
N LYS A 134 19.08 13.15 12.35
CA LYS A 134 19.25 12.48 13.63
C LYS A 134 18.13 12.83 14.62
N GLY A 135 17.71 14.09 14.63
CA GLY A 135 16.64 14.58 15.50
C GLY A 135 15.24 14.08 15.10
N TYR A 136 15.05 13.68 13.84
CA TYR A 136 13.75 13.23 13.34
C TYR A 136 13.64 11.71 13.18
N ILE A 137 14.68 11.06 12.65
CA ILE A 137 14.71 9.60 12.47
C ILE A 137 15.07 8.98 13.81
N GLN A 138 14.04 8.52 14.52
CA GLN A 138 14.17 7.78 15.76
C GLN A 138 14.70 6.38 15.44
N ARG A 139 15.86 6.05 16.00
CA ARG A 139 16.59 4.79 15.81
C ARG A 139 16.73 4.15 17.17
N ASN A 140 15.66 3.52 17.65
CA ASN A 140 15.57 2.99 19.00
C ASN A 140 15.97 1.52 19.01
N PHE A 141 16.80 1.12 19.96
CA PHE A 141 17.16 -0.29 20.11
C PHE A 141 17.46 -0.64 21.55
N VAL A 142 17.34 -1.93 21.85
CA VAL A 142 17.60 -2.51 23.17
C VAL A 142 18.47 -3.74 23.00
N VAL A 143 19.41 -3.93 23.92
CA VAL A 143 20.21 -5.16 24.02
C VAL A 143 20.04 -5.74 25.41
N LEU A 144 19.63 -7.00 25.47
CA LEU A 144 19.26 -7.71 26.69
C LEU A 144 20.08 -8.99 26.84
N GLU A 145 20.45 -9.28 28.07
CA GLU A 145 21.03 -10.58 28.42
C GLU A 145 19.94 -11.67 28.47
N PRO A 146 20.29 -12.95 28.29
CA PRO A 146 19.36 -14.07 28.38
C PRO A 146 18.61 -14.17 29.72
N SER A 147 19.17 -13.61 30.79
CA SER A 147 18.57 -13.53 32.13
C SER A 147 17.39 -12.55 32.19
N ALA A 148 17.37 -11.53 31.33
CA ALA A 148 16.37 -10.46 31.32
C ALA A 148 15.17 -10.76 30.40
N ILE A 149 15.14 -11.93 29.75
CA ILE A 149 14.14 -12.29 28.76
C ILE A 149 13.36 -13.51 29.24
N ASP A 150 12.03 -13.45 29.09
CA ASP A 150 11.21 -14.65 29.20
C ASP A 150 11.56 -15.60 28.04
N LYS A 151 12.28 -16.69 28.37
CA LYS A 151 12.75 -17.68 27.39
C LYS A 151 11.60 -18.24 26.55
N GLY A 152 10.38 -18.30 27.09
CA GLY A 152 9.19 -18.76 26.38
C GLY A 152 8.66 -17.79 25.33
N ASN A 153 9.13 -16.54 25.29
CA ASN A 153 8.66 -15.55 24.32
C ASN A 153 9.66 -14.40 24.08
N VAL A 154 10.81 -14.71 23.50
CA VAL A 154 11.88 -13.75 23.18
C VAL A 154 11.36 -12.58 22.33
N VAL A 155 10.63 -12.88 21.26
CA VAL A 155 10.12 -11.87 20.32
C VAL A 155 9.17 -10.91 21.02
N LYS A 156 8.17 -11.40 21.76
CA LYS A 156 7.22 -10.53 22.47
C LYS A 156 7.90 -9.69 23.54
N SER A 157 8.87 -10.26 24.26
CA SER A 157 9.61 -9.54 25.30
C SER A 157 10.29 -8.32 24.69
N ILE A 158 11.08 -8.53 23.63
CA ILE A 158 11.79 -7.46 22.92
C ILE A 158 10.82 -6.49 22.25
N SER A 159 9.76 -6.96 21.60
CA SER A 159 8.74 -6.09 21.01
C SER A 159 8.12 -5.16 22.05
N SER A 160 7.84 -5.65 23.27
CA SER A 160 7.28 -4.81 24.33
C SER A 160 8.23 -3.67 24.74
N TYR A 161 9.54 -3.91 24.76
CA TYR A 161 10.53 -2.86 24.98
C TYR A 161 10.55 -1.85 23.81
N LEU A 162 10.55 -2.34 22.57
CA LEU A 162 10.57 -1.47 21.39
C LEU A 162 9.31 -0.60 21.30
N ASP A 163 8.13 -1.18 21.51
CA ASP A 163 6.86 -0.45 21.50
C ASP A 163 6.87 0.65 22.58
N SER A 164 7.38 0.35 23.79
CA SER A 164 7.55 1.36 24.86
C SER A 164 8.52 2.49 24.47
N MET A 165 9.57 2.19 23.69
CA MET A 165 10.50 3.22 23.20
C MET A 165 9.88 4.07 22.07
N GLU A 166 9.04 3.49 21.22
CA GLU A 166 8.33 4.21 20.14
C GLU A 166 7.26 5.18 20.66
N GLU A 167 6.65 4.90 21.81
CA GLU A 167 5.69 5.80 22.45
C GLU A 167 6.35 7.11 22.96
N ASN A 168 7.65 7.05 23.31
CA ASN A 168 8.41 8.19 23.82
C ASN A 168 9.00 9.03 22.67
N ARG A 169 8.13 9.68 21.88
CA ARG A 169 8.54 10.50 20.74
C ARG A 169 9.02 11.89 21.18
N PHE A 170 10.27 12.22 20.85
CA PHE A 170 10.79 13.59 20.92
C PHE A 170 10.84 14.18 19.51
N PHE A 171 10.20 15.34 19.31
CA PHE A 171 10.25 16.07 18.05
C PHE A 171 10.86 17.45 18.27
N ASN A 172 11.90 17.76 17.49
CA ASN A 172 12.36 19.14 17.34
C ASN A 172 11.54 19.81 16.23
N THR A 173 10.55 20.61 16.60
CA THR A 173 9.72 21.35 15.64
C THR A 173 10.46 22.59 15.12
N GLY A 174 10.27 22.91 13.84
CA GLY A 174 10.82 24.13 13.25
C GLY A 174 10.15 25.42 13.74
N ILE A 175 10.87 26.54 13.62
CA ILE A 175 10.31 27.89 13.79
C ILE A 175 9.64 28.30 12.46
N LEU A 176 8.48 28.96 12.52
CA LEU A 176 7.58 29.22 11.39
C LEU A 176 8.25 29.79 10.12
N ASP A 177 9.25 30.66 10.28
CA ASP A 177 10.01 31.33 9.21
C ASP A 177 11.10 30.46 8.55
N LYS A 178 11.51 29.40 9.25
CA LYS A 178 12.53 28.41 8.84
C LYS A 178 11.96 27.01 8.65
N THR A 179 10.64 26.87 8.58
CA THR A 179 9.97 25.56 8.44
C THR A 179 9.87 25.14 6.97
N CYS A 180 9.94 23.83 6.73
CA CYS A 180 9.79 23.23 5.41
C CYS A 180 8.44 23.59 4.76
N SER A 181 8.49 23.97 3.49
CA SER A 181 7.33 24.35 2.68
C SER A 181 6.34 23.20 2.44
N ILE A 182 6.78 21.94 2.50
CA ILE A 182 5.93 20.76 2.22
C ILE A 182 5.31 20.22 3.50
N CYS A 183 6.11 19.72 4.44
CA CYS A 183 5.56 19.10 5.66
C CYS A 183 5.04 20.11 6.68
N LYS A 184 5.48 21.38 6.60
CA LYS A 184 5.11 22.44 7.56
C LYS A 184 5.46 22.11 9.03
N THR A 185 6.37 21.16 9.26
CA THR A 185 6.73 20.69 10.61
C THR A 185 8.23 20.76 10.89
N LEU A 186 9.06 20.33 9.93
CA LEU A 186 10.50 20.18 10.12
C LEU A 186 11.27 21.41 9.66
N PRO A 187 12.41 21.73 10.30
CA PRO A 187 13.30 22.80 9.84
C PRO A 187 13.75 22.59 8.39
N ALA A 188 13.70 23.66 7.61
CA ALA A 188 14.24 23.68 6.26
C ALA A 188 15.77 23.84 6.31
N VAL A 189 16.46 23.08 5.46
CA VAL A 189 17.92 23.12 5.32
C VAL A 189 18.36 23.38 3.88
N VAL A 190 17.51 23.03 2.90
CA VAL A 190 17.77 23.21 1.48
C VAL A 190 16.83 24.27 0.91
N GLU A 191 17.37 25.12 0.04
CA GLU A 191 16.59 25.94 -0.87
C GLU A 191 16.62 25.29 -2.26
N ASN A 192 15.45 24.89 -2.74
CA ASN A 192 15.30 24.28 -4.05
C ASN A 192 14.89 25.33 -5.09
N GLU A 193 15.79 25.62 -6.02
CA GLU A 193 15.53 26.50 -7.16
C GLU A 193 14.69 25.71 -8.19
N ILE A 194 13.49 26.20 -8.54
CA ILE A 194 12.61 25.53 -9.49
C ILE A 194 13.01 25.94 -10.90
N TRP A 195 13.59 25.01 -11.65
CA TRP A 195 13.96 25.19 -13.05
C TRP A 195 12.83 24.68 -13.93
N ILE A 196 12.43 25.47 -14.94
CA ILE A 196 11.46 25.05 -15.95
C ILE A 196 12.20 24.73 -17.23
N ARG A 197 11.94 23.53 -17.75
CA ARG A 197 12.43 23.14 -19.07
C ARG A 197 11.65 23.87 -20.16
N THR A 198 12.32 24.77 -20.87
CA THR A 198 11.82 25.43 -22.07
C THR A 198 12.43 24.78 -23.33
N TRP A 199 11.91 25.14 -24.50
CA TRP A 199 12.43 24.63 -25.78
C TRP A 199 13.89 25.03 -26.04
N THR A 200 14.40 26.05 -25.36
CA THR A 200 15.76 26.58 -25.50
C THR A 200 16.70 26.16 -24.35
N GLY A 201 16.25 25.31 -23.42
CA GLY A 201 17.02 24.87 -22.25
C GLY A 201 16.26 25.03 -20.94
N GLU A 202 16.92 24.71 -19.83
CA GLU A 202 16.39 24.96 -18.49
C GLU A 202 16.50 26.44 -18.16
N VAL A 203 15.38 27.09 -17.87
CA VAL A 203 15.31 28.50 -17.47
C VAL A 203 14.80 28.55 -16.05
N TYR A 204 15.50 29.29 -15.20
CA TYR A 204 15.06 29.56 -13.83
C TYR A 204 13.72 30.31 -13.88
N ASP A 205 12.70 29.79 -13.21
CA ASP A 205 11.42 30.48 -13.14
C ASP A 205 11.42 31.49 -11.99
N GLU A 206 11.76 32.73 -12.30
CA GLU A 206 11.74 33.85 -11.35
C GLU A 206 10.35 34.10 -10.72
N LYS A 207 9.26 33.59 -11.33
CA LYS A 207 7.89 33.72 -10.82
C LYS A 207 7.49 32.62 -9.84
N LYS A 208 8.19 31.48 -9.82
CA LYS A 208 7.94 30.42 -8.84
C LYS A 208 8.82 30.62 -7.61
N GLN A 209 8.17 30.71 -6.45
CA GLN A 209 8.83 30.89 -5.17
C GLN A 209 9.80 29.71 -4.90
N LYS A 210 11.04 30.02 -4.50
CA LYS A 210 12.00 28.98 -4.06
C LYS A 210 11.39 28.16 -2.92
N GLU A 211 11.41 26.83 -3.03
CA GLU A 211 10.87 25.96 -1.99
C GLU A 211 11.96 25.68 -0.93
N LYS A 212 11.73 26.12 0.31
CA LYS A 212 12.56 25.77 1.46
C LYS A 212 12.16 24.37 1.96
N LEU A 213 13.07 23.41 1.93
CA LEU A 213 12.77 22.00 2.20
C LEU A 213 13.61 21.47 3.37
N CYS A 214 13.00 20.64 4.23
CA CYS A 214 13.74 19.83 5.20
C CYS A 214 14.47 18.68 4.47
N PRO A 215 15.45 18.02 5.11
CA PRO A 215 16.20 16.93 4.47
C PRO A 215 15.30 15.86 3.83
N LEU A 216 14.27 15.41 4.56
CA LEU A 216 13.37 14.34 4.12
C LEU A 216 12.46 14.76 2.97
N CYS A 217 11.91 15.97 2.99
CA CYS A 217 11.09 16.46 1.89
C CYS A 217 11.94 16.73 0.65
N PHE A 218 13.18 17.19 0.83
CA PHE A 218 14.12 17.39 -0.26
C PHE A 218 14.49 16.08 -0.95
N VAL A 219 14.91 15.05 -0.21
CA VAL A 219 15.27 13.76 -0.81
C VAL A 219 14.07 13.09 -1.50
N LYS A 220 12.87 13.15 -0.91
CA LYS A 220 11.63 12.65 -1.55
C LYS A 220 11.30 13.39 -2.84
N TYR A 221 11.51 14.71 -2.87
CA TYR A 221 11.26 15.52 -4.05
C TYR A 221 12.28 15.22 -5.15
N SER A 222 13.57 15.14 -4.78
CA SER A 222 14.71 15.03 -5.70
C SER A 222 15.09 13.59 -6.06
N CYS A 223 14.36 12.58 -5.57
CA CYS A 223 14.70 11.17 -5.74
C CYS A 223 14.86 10.75 -7.21
N TYR A 224 14.08 11.32 -8.12
CA TYR A 224 14.12 11.04 -9.56
C TYR A 224 15.33 11.65 -10.28
N LYS A 225 16.14 12.46 -9.59
CA LYS A 225 17.38 13.07 -10.11
C LYS A 225 18.64 12.39 -9.55
N SER A 226 18.50 11.38 -8.69
CA SER A 226 19.63 10.75 -8.02
C SER A 226 20.14 9.54 -8.78
N GLY A 227 21.38 9.65 -9.31
CA GLY A 227 22.08 8.49 -9.88
C GLY A 227 22.38 7.40 -8.83
N ASP A 228 22.44 7.75 -7.54
CA ASP A 228 22.61 6.75 -6.47
C ASP A 228 21.34 5.90 -6.28
N ILE A 229 20.17 6.51 -6.42
CA ILE A 229 18.89 5.78 -6.39
C ILE A 229 18.77 4.88 -7.62
N GLU A 230 19.09 5.37 -8.82
CA GLU A 230 19.08 4.56 -10.05
C GLU A 230 20.01 3.34 -9.95
N LYS A 231 21.23 3.53 -9.43
CA LYS A 231 22.17 2.43 -9.16
C LYS A 231 21.62 1.46 -8.12
N LYS A 232 20.98 1.95 -7.07
CA LYS A 232 20.44 1.12 -5.99
C LYS A 232 19.34 0.18 -6.49
N ILE A 233 18.44 0.66 -7.34
CA ILE A 233 17.33 -0.14 -7.91
C ILE A 233 17.66 -0.80 -9.25
N ASP A 234 18.91 -0.70 -9.70
CA ASP A 234 19.40 -1.26 -10.97
C ASP A 234 18.51 -0.91 -12.18
N GLN A 235 18.03 0.34 -12.23
CA GLN A 235 17.19 0.83 -13.33
C GLN A 235 17.66 2.22 -13.78
N ARG A 236 18.17 2.27 -15.00
CA ARG A 236 18.57 3.52 -15.66
C ARG A 236 17.34 4.35 -16.02
N ASP A 237 17.44 5.68 -15.88
CA ASP A 237 16.37 6.62 -16.18
C ASP A 237 15.07 6.32 -15.41
N PHE A 238 15.20 5.77 -14.20
CA PHE A 238 14.08 5.31 -13.41
C PHE A 238 13.14 6.45 -13.04
N ARG A 239 11.85 6.21 -13.25
CA ARG A 239 10.79 7.14 -12.88
C ARG A 239 9.62 6.38 -12.28
N TYR A 240 9.36 6.66 -11.00
CA TYR A 240 8.13 6.17 -10.39
C TYR A 240 6.91 6.83 -11.07
N PRO A 241 5.93 6.05 -11.53
CA PRO A 241 4.82 6.54 -12.35
C PRO A 241 3.94 7.57 -11.61
N PRO A 242 3.44 8.62 -12.30
CA PRO A 242 2.38 9.47 -11.76
C PRO A 242 1.06 8.71 -11.63
N VAL A 243 0.09 9.27 -10.90
CA VAL A 243 -1.21 8.64 -10.61
C VAL A 243 -1.90 8.09 -11.86
N LEU A 244 -1.94 8.87 -12.94
CA LEU A 244 -2.61 8.49 -14.19
C LEU A 244 -1.85 7.41 -14.99
N ASP A 245 -0.52 7.36 -14.90
CA ASP A 245 0.26 6.25 -15.46
C ASP A 245 -0.08 4.91 -14.79
N ILE A 246 -0.54 4.95 -13.54
CA ILE A 246 -0.98 3.78 -12.79
C ILE A 246 -2.46 3.49 -13.08
N SER A 247 -3.36 4.46 -12.86
CA SER A 247 -4.81 4.24 -12.96
C SER A 247 -5.28 3.93 -14.37
N ALA A 248 -4.68 4.58 -15.37
CA ALA A 248 -5.03 4.45 -16.78
C ALA A 248 -3.95 3.69 -17.58
N ARG A 249 -3.16 2.86 -16.90
CA ARG A 249 -2.03 2.12 -17.50
C ARG A 249 -2.40 1.40 -18.80
N GLU A 250 -3.58 0.78 -18.82
CA GLU A 250 -4.14 0.08 -20.00
C GLU A 250 -4.28 0.99 -21.22
N LEU A 251 -4.63 2.26 -21.02
CA LEU A 251 -4.81 3.24 -22.09
C LEU A 251 -3.48 3.83 -22.59
N LEU A 252 -2.44 3.83 -21.76
CA LEU A 252 -1.17 4.50 -22.01
C LEU A 252 -0.16 3.58 -22.71
N THR A 253 -0.58 2.99 -23.84
CA THR A 253 0.27 2.15 -24.70
C THR A 253 1.45 2.95 -25.28
N PRO A 254 2.52 2.29 -25.76
CA PRO A 254 3.63 2.99 -26.41
C PRO A 254 3.20 3.88 -27.59
N GLU A 255 2.15 3.51 -28.31
CA GLU A 255 1.57 4.30 -29.40
C GLU A 255 0.89 5.56 -28.87
N VAL A 256 0.04 5.42 -27.85
CA VAL A 256 -0.64 6.54 -27.19
C VAL A 256 0.38 7.51 -26.58
N LYS A 257 1.43 7.01 -25.91
CA LYS A 257 2.50 7.84 -25.33
C LYS A 257 3.37 8.56 -26.36
N LYS A 258 3.37 8.13 -27.63
CA LYS A 258 4.09 8.84 -28.71
C LYS A 258 3.34 10.05 -29.25
N THR A 259 2.02 10.11 -29.06
CA THR A 259 1.19 11.20 -29.60
C THR A 259 1.48 12.55 -28.96
N ASN A 260 1.98 12.56 -27.71
CA ASN A 260 2.26 13.78 -26.98
C ASN A 260 3.49 13.60 -26.08
N THR A 261 4.42 14.56 -26.15
CA THR A 261 5.65 14.55 -25.35
C THR A 261 5.39 14.74 -23.85
N ILE A 262 4.21 15.25 -23.46
CA ILE A 262 3.83 15.44 -22.05
C ILE A 262 3.91 14.14 -21.23
N PHE A 263 3.59 12.98 -21.84
CA PHE A 263 3.65 11.68 -21.18
C PHE A 263 5.08 11.20 -20.86
N LYS A 264 6.09 11.91 -21.38
CA LYS A 264 7.52 11.61 -21.15
C LYS A 264 8.21 12.68 -20.30
N ASP A 265 7.50 13.74 -19.92
CA ASP A 265 8.05 14.85 -19.14
C ASP A 265 7.78 14.60 -17.64
N PRO A 266 8.83 14.38 -16.81
CA PRO A 266 8.66 14.04 -15.40
C PRO A 266 8.27 15.24 -14.53
N GLU A 267 8.39 16.46 -15.08
CA GLU A 267 8.10 17.71 -14.39
C GLU A 267 6.74 18.28 -14.74
N LYS A 268 6.10 17.76 -15.80
CA LYS A 268 4.74 18.15 -16.19
C LYS A 268 3.72 17.13 -15.72
N ASP A 269 2.78 17.61 -14.93
CA ASP A 269 1.55 16.87 -14.66
C ASP A 269 0.62 17.01 -15.88
N TYR A 270 -0.16 15.98 -16.15
CA TYR A 270 -1.15 15.96 -17.22
C TYR A 270 -2.49 15.45 -16.68
N ASP A 271 -3.56 15.73 -17.41
CA ASP A 271 -4.92 15.41 -17.00
C ASP A 271 -5.51 14.23 -17.79
N PHE A 272 -6.62 13.67 -17.30
CA PHE A 272 -7.26 12.55 -18.00
C PHE A 272 -7.76 12.97 -19.39
N GLU A 273 -8.14 14.23 -19.58
CA GLU A 273 -8.50 14.78 -20.89
C GLU A 273 -7.34 14.67 -21.91
N ASP A 274 -6.09 14.73 -21.47
CA ASP A 274 -4.92 14.55 -22.34
C ASP A 274 -4.79 13.09 -22.79
N ILE A 275 -5.05 12.13 -21.87
CA ILE A 275 -5.15 10.70 -22.21
C ILE A 275 -6.28 10.48 -23.20
N GLU A 276 -7.49 11.02 -22.95
CA GLU A 276 -8.63 10.82 -23.85
C GLU A 276 -8.34 11.34 -25.27
N LYS A 277 -7.70 12.51 -25.40
CA LYS A 277 -7.29 13.06 -26.70
C LYS A 277 -6.26 12.17 -27.39
N ALA A 278 -5.25 11.72 -26.66
CA ALA A 278 -4.21 10.83 -27.17
C ALA A 278 -4.78 9.50 -27.66
N VAL A 279 -5.66 8.87 -26.86
CA VAL A 279 -6.35 7.63 -27.23
C VAL A 279 -7.21 7.82 -28.47
N LYS A 280 -7.99 8.90 -28.57
CA LYS A 280 -8.81 9.24 -29.75
C LYS A 280 -8.00 9.60 -31.00
N SER A 281 -6.71 9.86 -30.87
CA SER A 281 -5.80 10.08 -32.00
C SER A 281 -5.19 8.79 -32.54
N VAL A 282 -5.11 7.75 -31.72
CA VAL A 282 -4.61 6.42 -32.10
C VAL A 282 -5.74 5.50 -32.55
N TYR A 283 -6.88 5.55 -31.85
CA TYR A 283 -8.05 4.72 -32.11
C TYR A 283 -9.21 5.59 -32.62
N ASP A 284 -10.07 5.00 -33.46
CA ASP A 284 -11.30 5.68 -33.90
C ASP A 284 -12.24 5.99 -32.72
N LYS A 285 -13.24 6.83 -32.98
CA LYS A 285 -14.16 7.33 -31.95
C LYS A 285 -14.97 6.25 -31.27
N GLU A 286 -15.36 5.19 -31.98
CA GLU A 286 -16.18 4.12 -31.42
C GLU A 286 -15.31 3.19 -30.55
N LYS A 287 -14.15 2.79 -31.06
CA LYS A 287 -13.18 2.01 -30.29
C LYS A 287 -12.70 2.75 -29.04
N ALA A 288 -12.45 4.06 -29.15
CA ALA A 288 -12.06 4.89 -28.01
C ALA A 288 -13.16 4.93 -26.91
N LYS A 289 -14.45 5.00 -27.28
CA LYS A 289 -15.54 4.92 -26.30
C LYS A 289 -15.66 3.54 -25.66
N GLU A 290 -15.32 2.49 -26.39
CA GLU A 290 -15.36 1.13 -25.90
C GLU A 290 -14.26 0.89 -24.85
N ILE A 291 -13.02 1.29 -25.15
CA ILE A 291 -11.86 1.04 -24.29
C ILE A 291 -11.78 1.99 -23.10
N ILE A 292 -12.21 3.25 -23.23
CA ILE A 292 -12.14 4.21 -22.12
C ILE A 292 -13.28 3.91 -21.15
N LYS A 293 -12.92 3.46 -19.94
CA LYS A 293 -13.87 3.18 -18.86
C LYS A 293 -13.73 4.22 -17.74
N PRO A 294 -14.80 4.51 -16.99
CA PRO A 294 -14.74 5.49 -15.89
C PRO A 294 -13.72 5.14 -14.81
N TYR A 295 -13.45 3.85 -14.58
CA TYR A 295 -12.48 3.42 -13.57
C TYR A 295 -11.03 3.83 -13.89
N HIS A 296 -10.69 4.14 -15.15
CA HIS A 296 -9.35 4.63 -15.52
C HIS A 296 -9.02 6.00 -14.89
N LYS A 297 -10.05 6.75 -14.46
CA LYS A 297 -9.90 8.03 -13.73
C LYS A 297 -9.63 7.84 -12.23
N TYR A 298 -9.49 6.61 -11.76
CA TYR A 298 -9.42 6.29 -10.33
C TYR A 298 -8.20 5.43 -10.00
N LEU A 299 -7.49 5.81 -8.95
CA LEU A 299 -6.39 5.05 -8.38
C LEU A 299 -6.92 4.16 -7.25
N ALA A 300 -6.53 2.89 -7.25
CA ALA A 300 -6.71 2.02 -6.09
C ALA A 300 -5.42 1.99 -5.28
N ILE A 301 -5.54 2.16 -3.97
CA ILE A 301 -4.44 1.99 -3.01
C ILE A 301 -4.81 0.77 -2.15
N VAL A 302 -3.92 -0.21 -2.12
CA VAL A 302 -4.10 -1.47 -1.40
C VAL A 302 -3.14 -1.48 -0.23
N GLN A 303 -3.67 -1.73 0.97
CA GLN A 303 -2.88 -2.04 2.15
C GLN A 303 -3.32 -3.37 2.75
N ALA A 304 -2.39 -4.25 3.08
CA ALA A 304 -2.68 -5.52 3.74
C ALA A 304 -1.75 -5.73 4.93
N ASP A 305 -2.20 -6.50 5.93
CA ASP A 305 -1.41 -6.81 7.12
C ASP A 305 -1.94 -8.12 7.75
N GLY A 306 -1.03 -8.95 8.25
CA GLY A 306 -1.31 -10.24 8.86
C GLY A 306 -2.07 -10.14 10.17
N ASP A 307 -2.91 -11.13 10.41
CA ASP A 307 -3.78 -11.20 11.58
C ASP A 307 -3.26 -12.21 12.59
N ASN A 308 -3.06 -11.78 13.83
CA ASN A 308 -2.68 -12.66 14.94
C ASN A 308 -1.27 -13.26 14.83
N LEU A 309 -0.36 -12.64 14.07
CA LEU A 309 1.04 -13.07 14.01
C LEU A 309 1.73 -13.14 15.39
N GLY A 310 1.40 -12.22 16.30
CA GLY A 310 1.87 -12.28 17.68
C GLY A 310 1.40 -13.52 18.46
N GLU A 311 0.20 -14.06 18.16
CA GLU A 311 -0.30 -15.30 18.74
C GLU A 311 0.34 -16.53 18.09
N VAL A 312 0.64 -16.47 16.79
CA VAL A 312 1.42 -17.50 16.10
C VAL A 312 2.83 -17.59 16.69
N LEU A 313 3.46 -16.45 16.98
CA LEU A 313 4.79 -16.38 17.60
C LEU A 313 4.86 -17.08 18.96
N LYS A 314 3.80 -17.03 19.78
CA LYS A 314 3.74 -17.72 21.08
C LYS A 314 3.92 -19.24 20.99
N GLN A 315 3.71 -19.82 19.81
CA GLN A 315 3.87 -21.27 19.59
C GLN A 315 5.34 -21.69 19.43
N TYR A 316 6.27 -20.72 19.42
CA TYR A 316 7.71 -20.93 19.35
C TYR A 316 8.37 -20.57 20.68
N PRO A 317 8.29 -21.44 21.71
CA PRO A 317 8.82 -21.17 23.05
C PRO A 317 10.35 -21.25 23.13
N LYS A 318 11.02 -21.63 22.04
CA LYS A 318 12.46 -21.54 21.89
C LYS A 318 12.76 -20.66 20.68
N PRO A 319 13.76 -19.77 20.76
CA PRO A 319 14.17 -18.96 19.61
C PRO A 319 14.67 -19.83 18.44
N ASP A 320 15.10 -21.06 18.71
CA ASP A 320 15.47 -22.06 17.71
C ASP A 320 14.31 -22.34 16.75
N GLY A 321 14.44 -21.86 15.52
CA GLY A 321 13.47 -22.08 14.45
C GLY A 321 12.46 -20.96 14.24
N ILE A 322 12.48 -19.85 15.01
CA ILE A 322 11.66 -18.67 14.69
C ILE A 322 11.99 -18.18 13.28
N ALA A 323 13.27 -17.99 12.97
CA ALA A 323 13.72 -17.54 11.65
C ALA A 323 13.15 -18.43 10.52
N ILE A 324 13.28 -19.76 10.64
CA ILE A 324 12.91 -20.72 9.58
C ILE A 324 11.41 -21.04 9.54
N LYS A 325 10.74 -21.17 10.69
CA LYS A 325 9.36 -21.65 10.77
C LYS A 325 8.33 -20.53 10.81
N PHE A 326 8.72 -19.34 11.29
CA PHE A 326 7.84 -18.17 11.37
C PHE A 326 8.21 -17.12 10.33
N SER A 327 9.46 -16.64 10.32
CA SER A 327 9.85 -15.48 9.49
C SER A 327 10.07 -15.82 8.01
N LYS A 328 10.61 -17.01 7.70
CA LYS A 328 10.83 -17.44 6.31
C LYS A 328 9.51 -17.58 5.53
N PRO A 329 8.43 -18.19 6.05
CA PRO A 329 7.13 -18.17 5.35
C PRO A 329 6.60 -16.77 5.03
N LEU A 330 6.85 -15.78 5.90
CA LEU A 330 6.49 -14.39 5.62
C LEU A 330 7.30 -13.81 4.44
N LEU A 331 8.61 -14.10 4.39
CA LEU A 331 9.44 -13.73 3.24
C LEU A 331 9.01 -14.45 1.95
N ASP A 332 8.67 -15.74 2.04
CA ASP A 332 8.19 -16.52 0.90
C ASP A 332 6.86 -15.96 0.38
N PHE A 333 5.94 -15.57 1.27
CA PHE A 333 4.70 -14.88 0.91
C PHE A 333 4.97 -13.49 0.29
N ALA A 334 5.90 -12.71 0.84
CA ALA A 334 6.26 -11.41 0.29
C ALA A 334 6.73 -11.52 -1.18
N LYS A 335 7.54 -12.54 -1.50
CA LYS A 335 7.98 -12.82 -2.88
C LYS A 335 6.79 -13.14 -3.80
N GLU A 336 5.85 -13.96 -3.35
CA GLU A 336 4.63 -14.29 -4.12
C GLU A 336 3.69 -13.10 -4.26
N ALA A 337 3.52 -12.30 -3.21
CA ALA A 337 2.72 -11.07 -3.23
C ALA A 337 3.24 -10.07 -4.27
N GLU A 338 4.57 -9.91 -4.37
CA GLU A 338 5.21 -9.08 -5.40
C GLU A 338 4.88 -9.58 -6.82
N ILE A 339 4.93 -10.89 -7.05
CA ILE A 339 4.57 -11.51 -8.33
C ILE A 339 3.10 -11.24 -8.66
N ILE A 340 2.21 -11.45 -7.70
CA ILE A 340 0.76 -11.24 -7.86
C ILE A 340 0.50 -9.77 -8.23
N ILE A 341 1.00 -8.80 -7.44
CA ILE A 341 0.81 -7.38 -7.71
C ILE A 341 1.30 -6.99 -9.12
N ASN A 342 2.48 -7.46 -9.51
CA ASN A 342 3.04 -7.20 -10.84
C ASN A 342 2.23 -7.84 -11.97
N SER A 343 1.60 -8.99 -11.74
CA SER A 343 0.72 -9.64 -12.72
C SER A 343 -0.55 -8.81 -13.00
N TYR A 344 -1.03 -8.07 -12.01
CA TYR A 344 -2.11 -7.08 -12.15
C TYR A 344 -1.60 -5.70 -12.61
N LYS A 345 -0.36 -5.64 -13.07
CA LYS A 345 0.32 -4.42 -13.54
C LYS A 345 0.33 -3.30 -12.50
N GLY A 346 0.30 -3.67 -11.23
CA GLY A 346 0.41 -2.78 -10.08
C GLY A 346 1.83 -2.30 -9.83
N TYR A 347 1.95 -1.42 -8.85
CA TYR A 347 3.23 -0.88 -8.39
C TYR A 347 3.37 -1.13 -6.88
N PRO A 348 4.09 -2.18 -6.48
CA PRO A 348 4.39 -2.40 -5.07
C PRO A 348 5.26 -1.25 -4.54
N ILE A 349 4.86 -0.68 -3.42
CA ILE A 349 5.61 0.36 -2.71
C ILE A 349 6.43 -0.28 -1.61
N TYR A 350 5.78 -1.16 -0.86
CA TYR A 350 6.37 -1.84 0.28
C TYR A 350 5.74 -3.22 0.44
N ILE A 351 6.58 -4.22 0.67
CA ILE A 351 6.21 -5.60 0.99
C ILE A 351 7.21 -6.09 2.04
N GLY A 352 6.94 -5.78 3.31
CA GLY A 352 7.72 -6.28 4.44
C GLY A 352 7.00 -7.48 5.04
N GLY A 353 7.24 -8.66 4.49
CA GLY A 353 6.60 -9.89 4.97
C GLY A 353 5.09 -9.91 4.66
N ASP A 354 4.27 -9.73 5.69
CA ASP A 354 2.81 -9.68 5.60
C ASP A 354 2.24 -8.27 5.36
N ASP A 355 3.00 -7.21 5.66
CA ASP A 355 2.57 -5.82 5.44
C ASP A 355 2.84 -5.43 3.97
N ILE A 356 1.76 -5.11 3.26
CA ILE A 356 1.77 -4.77 1.84
C ILE A 356 1.21 -3.36 1.69
N LEU A 357 1.88 -2.55 0.89
CA LEU A 357 1.36 -1.29 0.36
C LEU A 357 1.64 -1.22 -1.14
N ALA A 358 0.58 -1.03 -1.94
CA ALA A 358 0.70 -0.97 -3.40
C ALA A 358 -0.28 0.03 -4.03
N PHE A 359 0.15 0.62 -5.14
CA PHE A 359 -0.73 1.35 -6.05
C PHE A 359 -1.19 0.45 -7.19
N MET A 360 -2.49 0.44 -7.44
CA MET A 360 -3.14 -0.40 -8.43
C MET A 360 -4.05 0.42 -9.34
N SER A 361 -4.18 -0.02 -10.59
CA SER A 361 -5.39 0.28 -11.36
C SER A 361 -6.60 -0.41 -10.71
N VAL A 362 -7.78 0.17 -10.87
CA VAL A 362 -9.01 -0.42 -10.33
C VAL A 362 -9.36 -1.72 -11.06
N ALA A 363 -9.18 -1.72 -12.37
CA ALA A 363 -9.36 -2.87 -13.24
C ALA A 363 -8.45 -2.75 -14.47
N ILE A 364 -8.09 -3.89 -15.05
CA ILE A 364 -7.34 -4.02 -16.30
C ILE A 364 -7.89 -5.17 -17.13
N LYS A 365 -7.80 -5.08 -18.45
CA LYS A 365 -7.92 -6.26 -19.31
C LYS A 365 -6.66 -7.11 -19.25
N GLY A 366 -6.84 -8.41 -19.00
CA GLY A 366 -5.81 -9.43 -19.11
C GLY A 366 -5.50 -9.77 -20.58
N ASP A 367 -4.44 -10.55 -20.79
CA ASP A 367 -4.04 -11.01 -22.13
C ASP A 367 -5.09 -11.94 -22.78
N ASP A 368 -5.97 -12.52 -21.95
CA ASP A 368 -7.12 -13.34 -22.33
C ASP A 368 -8.43 -12.55 -22.51
N ASP A 369 -8.33 -11.21 -22.57
CA ASP A 369 -9.44 -10.24 -22.63
C ASP A 369 -10.37 -10.27 -21.40
N THR A 370 -10.02 -11.01 -20.35
CA THR A 370 -10.78 -10.99 -19.09
C THR A 370 -10.47 -9.73 -18.28
N THR A 371 -11.49 -9.13 -17.67
CA THR A 371 -11.27 -7.98 -16.80
C THR A 371 -10.87 -8.45 -15.42
N LYS A 372 -9.63 -8.16 -15.02
CA LYS A 372 -9.11 -8.39 -13.67
C LYS A 372 -9.21 -7.12 -12.85
N THR A 373 -9.71 -7.22 -11.62
CA THR A 373 -9.96 -6.08 -10.74
C THR A 373 -9.09 -6.11 -9.50
N VAL A 374 -9.01 -4.99 -8.80
CA VAL A 374 -8.34 -4.92 -7.49
C VAL A 374 -9.04 -5.80 -6.42
N PHE A 375 -10.32 -6.17 -6.64
CA PHE A 375 -11.00 -7.15 -5.79
C PHE A 375 -10.44 -8.56 -6.01
N ASP A 376 -10.17 -8.95 -7.26
CA ASP A 376 -9.59 -10.27 -7.59
C ASP A 376 -8.16 -10.39 -7.04
N LEU A 377 -7.37 -9.32 -7.13
CA LEU A 377 -6.06 -9.21 -6.49
C LEU A 377 -6.15 -9.51 -4.98
N ALA A 378 -7.11 -8.91 -4.28
CA ALA A 378 -7.28 -9.09 -2.84
C ALA A 378 -7.64 -10.53 -2.47
N MET A 379 -8.48 -11.18 -3.27
CA MET A 379 -8.80 -12.60 -3.13
C MET A 379 -7.55 -13.46 -3.30
N GLU A 380 -6.77 -13.22 -4.35
CA GLU A 380 -5.56 -13.99 -4.66
C GLU A 380 -4.48 -13.83 -3.58
N LEU A 381 -4.27 -12.61 -3.08
CA LEU A 381 -3.36 -12.35 -1.95
C LEU A 381 -3.78 -13.10 -0.68
N SER A 382 -5.08 -13.08 -0.36
CA SER A 382 -5.62 -13.79 0.81
C SER A 382 -5.47 -15.31 0.69
N ASP A 383 -5.77 -15.86 -0.48
CA ASP A 383 -5.61 -17.30 -0.75
C ASP A 383 -4.13 -17.72 -0.65
N LYS A 384 -3.21 -16.94 -1.21
CA LYS A 384 -1.77 -17.21 -1.17
C LYS A 384 -1.18 -17.09 0.23
N TYR A 385 -1.62 -16.10 1.01
CA TYR A 385 -1.25 -15.99 2.42
C TYR A 385 -1.71 -17.23 3.20
N ARG A 386 -2.95 -17.68 2.97
CA ARG A 386 -3.51 -18.86 3.63
C ARG A 386 -2.71 -20.13 3.29
N ASP A 387 -2.23 -20.23 2.07
CA ASP A 387 -1.47 -21.40 1.61
C ASP A 387 -0.03 -21.42 2.15
N ILE A 388 0.66 -20.26 2.19
CA ILE A 388 2.08 -20.17 2.53
C ILE A 388 2.32 -19.96 4.02
N VAL A 389 1.63 -18.98 4.61
CA VAL A 389 1.87 -18.52 5.99
C VAL A 389 0.99 -19.28 6.96
N ASP A 390 -0.33 -19.27 6.75
CA ASP A 390 -1.27 -19.99 7.61
C ASP A 390 -1.19 -21.51 7.41
N LYS A 391 -0.78 -21.98 6.21
CA LYS A 391 -0.78 -23.40 5.85
C LYS A 391 -2.14 -24.07 6.12
N LYS A 392 -3.23 -23.32 5.92
CA LYS A 392 -4.63 -23.73 6.14
C LYS A 392 -4.93 -24.23 7.56
N ASN A 393 -4.18 -23.78 8.57
CA ASN A 393 -4.42 -24.18 9.96
C ASN A 393 -5.38 -23.24 10.72
N GLY A 394 -5.74 -22.10 10.13
CA GLY A 394 -6.70 -21.13 10.67
C GLY A 394 -6.19 -20.32 11.86
N LYS A 395 -4.88 -20.28 12.12
CA LYS A 395 -4.26 -19.54 13.24
C LYS A 395 -3.88 -18.11 12.85
N THR A 396 -3.65 -17.84 11.57
CA THR A 396 -3.37 -16.51 11.04
C THR A 396 -4.11 -16.28 9.73
N THR A 397 -4.43 -15.03 9.43
CA THR A 397 -5.11 -14.64 8.19
C THR A 397 -4.54 -13.34 7.66
N LEU A 398 -5.01 -12.89 6.50
CA LEU A 398 -4.68 -11.58 5.95
C LEU A 398 -5.91 -10.68 6.01
N SER A 399 -5.75 -9.46 6.51
CA SER A 399 -6.77 -8.41 6.39
C SER A 399 -6.29 -7.37 5.38
N ILE A 400 -7.21 -6.90 4.53
CA ILE A 400 -6.91 -6.00 3.40
C ILE A 400 -7.85 -4.80 3.44
N GLY A 401 -7.29 -3.60 3.36
CA GLY A 401 -7.99 -2.35 3.14
C GLY A 401 -7.69 -1.79 1.75
N ILE A 402 -8.73 -1.40 1.01
CA ILE A 402 -8.60 -0.80 -0.31
C ILE A 402 -9.36 0.52 -0.36
N ASN A 403 -8.68 1.58 -0.78
CA ASN A 403 -9.33 2.84 -1.11
C ASN A 403 -9.17 3.13 -2.61
N ILE A 404 -10.30 3.40 -3.27
CA ILE A 404 -10.37 3.77 -4.67
C ILE A 404 -10.77 5.24 -4.74
N ALA A 405 -9.88 6.09 -5.24
CA ALA A 405 -10.08 7.54 -5.24
C ALA A 405 -9.88 8.12 -6.63
N TYR A 406 -10.67 9.16 -6.95
CA TYR A 406 -10.49 9.94 -8.18
C TYR A 406 -9.06 10.49 -8.27
N TYR A 407 -8.47 10.53 -9.46
CA TYR A 407 -7.04 10.85 -9.62
C TYR A 407 -6.63 12.26 -9.10
N LYS A 408 -7.56 13.21 -9.02
CA LYS A 408 -7.34 14.55 -8.40
C LYS A 408 -7.63 14.60 -6.90
N TYR A 409 -8.06 13.49 -6.30
CA TYR A 409 -8.29 13.44 -4.86
C TYR A 409 -6.96 13.52 -4.10
N PRO A 410 -6.85 14.29 -3.00
CA PRO A 410 -5.58 14.44 -2.28
C PRO A 410 -4.99 13.09 -1.86
N LEU A 411 -3.76 12.79 -2.29
CA LEU A 411 -3.11 11.50 -2.06
C LEU A 411 -2.97 11.19 -0.55
N SER A 412 -2.63 12.19 0.26
CA SER A 412 -2.55 12.04 1.72
C SER A 412 -3.88 11.61 2.36
N ARG A 413 -5.02 12.11 1.84
CA ARG A 413 -6.36 11.68 2.27
C ARG A 413 -6.69 10.29 1.76
N ALA A 414 -6.31 9.95 0.53
CA ALA A 414 -6.48 8.60 0.00
C ALA A 414 -5.72 7.56 0.84
N MET A 415 -4.50 7.88 1.25
CA MET A 415 -3.69 7.04 2.14
C MET A 415 -4.31 6.89 3.53
N HIS A 416 -4.77 7.99 4.12
CA HIS A 416 -5.49 7.94 5.39
C HIS A 416 -6.73 7.02 5.29
N ASN A 417 -7.54 7.19 4.24
CA ASN A 417 -8.71 6.34 4.01
C ASN A 417 -8.33 4.87 3.82
N THR A 418 -7.20 4.58 3.15
CA THR A 418 -6.70 3.21 2.98
C THR A 418 -6.37 2.59 4.34
N ARG A 419 -5.67 3.34 5.19
CA ARG A 419 -5.33 2.91 6.56
C ARG A 419 -6.59 2.67 7.39
N GLU A 420 -7.58 3.57 7.31
CA GLU A 420 -8.87 3.41 7.96
C GLU A 420 -9.59 2.13 7.48
N GLN A 421 -9.55 1.82 6.17
CA GLN A 421 -10.13 0.57 5.66
C GLN A 421 -9.42 -0.66 6.25
N LEU A 422 -8.09 -0.65 6.36
CA LEU A 422 -7.36 -1.79 6.92
C LEU A 422 -7.59 -1.92 8.43
N PHE A 423 -7.19 -0.92 9.22
CA PHE A 423 -7.12 -1.04 10.68
C PHE A 423 -8.49 -0.89 11.36
N ASN A 424 -9.35 -0.01 10.84
CA ASN A 424 -10.60 0.35 11.52
C ASN A 424 -11.82 -0.36 10.92
N LYS A 425 -11.71 -0.94 9.72
CA LYS A 425 -12.81 -1.68 9.06
C LYS A 425 -12.51 -3.16 8.88
N ALA A 426 -11.43 -3.53 8.19
CA ALA A 426 -11.09 -4.93 7.93
C ALA A 426 -10.70 -5.64 9.24
N LYS A 427 -9.76 -5.07 10.00
CA LYS A 427 -9.31 -5.60 11.30
C LYS A 427 -10.28 -5.36 12.45
N ALA A 428 -11.35 -4.59 12.24
CA ALA A 428 -12.41 -4.47 13.24
C ALA A 428 -13.18 -5.79 13.39
N GLY A 429 -13.25 -6.29 14.63
CA GLY A 429 -13.90 -7.54 14.98
C GLY A 429 -13.03 -8.76 14.67
N SER A 430 -13.54 -9.67 13.85
CA SER A 430 -12.97 -11.00 13.62
C SER A 430 -11.79 -11.09 12.66
N LYS A 431 -11.36 -9.96 12.07
CA LYS A 431 -10.30 -9.90 11.05
C LYS A 431 -10.62 -10.81 9.84
N ASN A 432 -9.61 -11.31 9.11
CA ASN A 432 -9.76 -12.13 7.90
C ASN A 432 -10.74 -11.50 6.91
N ALA A 433 -10.53 -10.22 6.60
CA ALA A 433 -11.52 -9.41 5.91
C ALA A 433 -10.92 -8.48 4.86
N LEU A 434 -11.75 -8.17 3.87
CA LEU A 434 -11.51 -7.13 2.88
C LEU A 434 -12.47 -5.98 3.16
N ALA A 435 -11.95 -4.75 3.31
CA ALA A 435 -12.76 -3.54 3.36
C ALA A 435 -12.41 -2.63 2.18
N MET A 436 -13.42 -2.19 1.44
CA MET A 436 -13.26 -1.36 0.25
C MET A 436 -14.02 -0.05 0.40
N LEU A 437 -13.41 1.04 -0.04
CA LEU A 437 -14.02 2.37 -0.10
C LEU A 437 -13.78 3.00 -1.48
N LEU A 438 -14.85 3.27 -2.23
CA LEU A 438 -14.82 4.07 -3.45
C LEU A 438 -15.24 5.50 -3.14
N THR A 439 -14.36 6.47 -3.38
CA THR A 439 -14.64 7.90 -3.32
C THR A 439 -14.78 8.48 -4.73
N LYS A 440 -16.02 8.74 -5.16
CA LYS A 440 -16.33 9.32 -6.49
C LYS A 440 -15.83 10.76 -6.60
N HIS A 441 -15.71 11.25 -7.85
CA HIS A 441 -15.38 12.66 -8.11
C HIS A 441 -16.30 13.66 -7.39
N SER A 442 -17.58 13.33 -7.23
CA SER A 442 -18.56 14.14 -6.49
C SER A 442 -18.36 14.18 -4.98
N GLY A 443 -17.39 13.43 -4.44
CA GLY A 443 -17.21 13.21 -3.01
C GLY A 443 -18.10 12.12 -2.42
N HIS A 444 -19.06 11.58 -3.17
CA HIS A 444 -19.90 10.47 -2.71
C HIS A 444 -19.06 9.22 -2.47
N GLN A 445 -19.25 8.60 -1.30
CA GLN A 445 -18.51 7.43 -0.84
C GLN A 445 -19.38 6.18 -0.87
N ILE A 446 -18.83 5.10 -1.41
CA ILE A 446 -19.44 3.76 -1.42
C ILE A 446 -18.47 2.83 -0.70
N GLY A 447 -18.88 2.31 0.45
CA GLY A 447 -18.06 1.43 1.27
C GLY A 447 -18.75 0.09 1.50
N PHE A 448 -17.97 -1.00 1.51
CA PHE A 448 -18.46 -2.33 1.85
C PHE A 448 -17.33 -3.22 2.38
N LYS A 449 -17.70 -4.27 3.10
CA LYS A 449 -16.79 -5.24 3.71
C LYS A 449 -17.15 -6.65 3.26
N PHE A 450 -16.14 -7.51 3.21
CA PHE A 450 -16.30 -8.95 3.11
C PHE A 450 -15.44 -9.63 4.19
N ARG A 451 -15.88 -10.81 4.61
CA ARG A 451 -14.99 -11.80 5.23
C ARG A 451 -14.53 -12.78 4.17
N PHE A 452 -13.22 -13.05 4.13
CA PHE A 452 -12.69 -14.05 3.21
C PHE A 452 -13.26 -15.44 3.52
N ASN A 453 -13.29 -16.30 2.51
CA ASN A 453 -13.75 -17.69 2.61
C ASN A 453 -15.22 -17.89 3.01
N THR A 454 -16.04 -16.83 2.93
CA THR A 454 -17.49 -16.90 3.23
C THR A 454 -18.34 -17.12 1.97
N ARG A 455 -19.63 -17.44 2.16
CA ARG A 455 -20.58 -17.56 1.05
C ARG A 455 -20.81 -16.21 0.33
N ASP A 456 -20.88 -15.11 1.08
CA ASP A 456 -21.12 -13.76 0.56
C ASP A 456 -20.08 -13.36 -0.49
N ILE A 457 -18.78 -13.43 -0.15
CA ILE A 457 -17.69 -13.03 -1.06
C ILE A 457 -17.65 -13.90 -2.32
N LYS A 458 -18.02 -15.19 -2.24
CA LYS A 458 -18.10 -16.10 -3.38
C LYS A 458 -19.25 -15.74 -4.33
N ILE A 459 -20.43 -15.41 -3.79
CA ILE A 459 -21.57 -14.98 -4.61
C ILE A 459 -21.24 -13.67 -5.31
N PHE A 460 -20.68 -12.70 -4.58
CA PHE A 460 -20.30 -11.41 -5.15
C PHE A 460 -19.20 -11.55 -6.23
N SER A 461 -18.16 -12.35 -5.97
CA SER A 461 -17.09 -12.61 -6.93
C SER A 461 -17.63 -13.16 -8.25
N LYS A 462 -18.54 -14.14 -8.18
CA LYS A 462 -19.20 -14.71 -9.36
C LYS A 462 -20.05 -13.67 -10.10
N LEU A 463 -20.89 -12.92 -9.38
CA LEU A 463 -21.73 -11.87 -9.96
C LEU A 463 -20.85 -10.81 -10.65
N LEU A 464 -19.76 -10.38 -10.02
CA LEU A 464 -18.82 -9.42 -10.58
C LEU A 464 -18.18 -9.95 -11.88
N SER A 465 -17.62 -11.15 -11.86
CA SER A 465 -16.94 -11.73 -13.03
C SER A 465 -17.89 -11.94 -14.20
N GLU A 466 -19.08 -12.50 -13.96
CA GLU A 466 -20.07 -12.76 -15.01
C GLU A 466 -20.63 -11.46 -15.60
N THR A 467 -20.80 -10.42 -14.76
CA THR A 467 -21.25 -9.10 -15.23
C THR A 467 -20.19 -8.39 -16.06
N LEU A 468 -18.92 -8.43 -15.65
CA LEU A 468 -17.82 -7.81 -16.39
C LEU A 468 -17.50 -8.55 -17.70
N ALA A 469 -17.70 -9.87 -17.74
CA ALA A 469 -17.59 -10.68 -18.96
C ALA A 469 -18.79 -10.52 -19.91
N GLY A 470 -19.82 -9.75 -19.54
CA GLY A 470 -21.03 -9.57 -20.34
C GLY A 470 -21.93 -10.81 -20.41
N GLN A 471 -21.69 -11.82 -19.56
CA GLN A 471 -22.51 -13.03 -19.46
C GLN A 471 -23.83 -12.77 -18.73
N ILE A 472 -23.82 -11.81 -17.81
CA ILE A 472 -25.00 -11.32 -17.09
C ILE A 472 -25.14 -9.82 -17.32
N ASP A 473 -26.34 -9.39 -17.73
CA ASP A 473 -26.69 -7.98 -17.81
C ASP A 473 -27.54 -7.56 -16.59
N LEU A 474 -27.29 -6.35 -16.07
CA LEU A 474 -28.03 -5.78 -14.94
C LEU A 474 -28.69 -4.46 -15.35
N PRO A 475 -29.93 -4.18 -14.90
CA PRO A 475 -30.56 -2.90 -15.14
C PRO A 475 -29.73 -1.75 -14.56
N HIS A 476 -29.57 -0.70 -15.35
CA HIS A 476 -28.78 0.48 -14.98
C HIS A 476 -29.21 1.13 -13.64
N SER A 477 -30.51 1.16 -13.39
CA SER A 477 -31.13 1.75 -12.20
C SER A 477 -31.40 0.73 -11.09
N LEU A 478 -30.94 -0.53 -11.22
CA LEU A 478 -31.26 -1.63 -10.31
C LEU A 478 -31.03 -1.26 -8.84
N HIS A 479 -29.80 -0.88 -8.48
CA HIS A 479 -29.46 -0.53 -7.10
C HIS A 479 -30.19 0.72 -6.60
N HIS A 480 -30.48 1.70 -7.47
CA HIS A 480 -31.26 2.89 -7.09
C HIS A 480 -32.73 2.54 -6.81
N ASN A 481 -33.33 1.66 -7.63
CA ASN A 481 -34.68 1.17 -7.42
C ASN A 481 -34.76 0.39 -6.10
N LEU A 482 -33.91 -0.62 -5.92
CA LEU A 482 -33.85 -1.44 -4.70
C LEU A 482 -33.60 -0.61 -3.44
N SER A 483 -32.78 0.46 -3.53
CA SER A 483 -32.51 1.37 -2.40
C SER A 483 -33.78 2.06 -1.87
N ARG A 484 -34.75 2.38 -2.74
CA ARG A 484 -36.05 2.96 -2.32
C ARG A 484 -36.86 2.00 -1.46
N PHE A 485 -36.64 0.70 -1.63
CA PHE A 485 -37.36 -0.36 -0.93
C PHE A 485 -36.51 -1.08 0.11
N LYS A 486 -35.34 -0.53 0.50
CA LYS A 486 -34.40 -1.18 1.41
C LYS A 486 -35.04 -1.66 2.72
N THR A 487 -35.94 -0.87 3.29
CA THR A 487 -36.68 -1.23 4.52
C THR A 487 -37.66 -2.37 4.28
N VAL A 488 -38.36 -2.38 3.16
CA VAL A 488 -39.31 -3.45 2.80
C VAL A 488 -38.55 -4.76 2.60
N ILE A 489 -37.47 -4.72 1.84
CA ILE A 489 -36.59 -5.87 1.57
C ILE A 489 -36.03 -6.43 2.90
N ALA A 490 -35.56 -5.56 3.80
CA ALA A 490 -35.00 -5.98 5.10
C ALA A 490 -36.02 -6.70 6.00
N HIS A 491 -37.30 -6.32 5.96
CA HIS A 491 -38.36 -6.91 6.79
C HIS A 491 -39.16 -8.00 6.06
N THR A 492 -38.65 -8.50 4.93
CA THR A 492 -39.33 -9.57 4.20
C THR A 492 -39.20 -10.88 4.99
N PRO A 493 -40.31 -11.60 5.28
CA PRO A 493 -40.30 -12.72 6.23
C PRO A 493 -39.64 -13.98 5.67
N ASP A 494 -39.82 -14.24 4.37
CA ASP A 494 -39.46 -15.51 3.74
C ASP A 494 -39.00 -15.33 2.27
N GLU A 495 -38.50 -16.44 1.68
CA GLU A 495 -38.01 -16.46 0.30
C GLU A 495 -39.11 -16.17 -0.72
N ASP A 496 -40.34 -16.63 -0.49
CA ASP A 496 -41.46 -16.48 -1.41
C ASP A 496 -41.89 -15.02 -1.55
N ARG A 497 -41.97 -14.30 -0.42
CA ARG A 497 -42.25 -12.85 -0.41
C ARG A 497 -41.14 -12.06 -1.06
N LEU A 498 -39.89 -12.47 -0.90
CA LEU A 498 -38.76 -11.80 -1.55
C LEU A 498 -38.78 -12.04 -3.07
N ASN A 499 -39.09 -13.26 -3.51
CA ASN A 499 -39.33 -13.57 -4.93
C ASN A 499 -40.43 -12.70 -5.52
N ALA A 500 -41.60 -12.70 -4.87
CA ALA A 500 -42.74 -11.91 -5.31
C ALA A 500 -42.40 -10.40 -5.35
N PHE A 501 -41.57 -9.90 -4.43
CA PHE A 501 -41.09 -8.53 -4.48
C PHE A 501 -40.27 -8.25 -5.75
N PHE A 502 -39.28 -9.09 -6.08
CA PHE A 502 -38.46 -8.91 -7.28
C PHE A 502 -39.30 -9.07 -8.56
N GLU A 503 -40.19 -10.06 -8.63
CA GLU A 503 -41.09 -10.24 -9.78
C GLU A 503 -41.96 -9.01 -9.99
N ASN A 504 -42.61 -8.49 -8.94
CA ASN A 504 -43.50 -7.34 -9.06
C ASN A 504 -42.78 -6.02 -9.41
N ASN A 505 -41.54 -5.84 -8.97
CA ASN A 505 -40.77 -4.60 -9.23
C ASN A 505 -40.02 -4.63 -10.58
N PHE A 506 -39.85 -5.82 -11.18
CA PHE A 506 -39.11 -6.00 -12.43
C PHE A 506 -39.91 -6.83 -13.47
N ASN A 507 -41.23 -6.62 -13.57
CA ASN A 507 -42.12 -7.34 -14.52
C ASN A 507 -42.35 -6.62 -15.87
N GLU A 508 -41.89 -5.39 -16.05
CA GLU A 508 -42.08 -4.68 -17.32
C GLU A 508 -41.32 -5.33 -18.50
N PRO A 509 -41.80 -5.20 -19.76
CA PRO A 509 -41.15 -5.78 -20.93
C PRO A 509 -39.66 -5.43 -21.09
N ILE A 510 -39.25 -4.24 -20.64
CA ILE A 510 -37.85 -3.78 -20.67
C ILE A 510 -36.93 -4.62 -19.76
N HIS A 511 -37.48 -5.32 -18.76
CA HIS A 511 -36.75 -6.18 -17.84
C HIS A 511 -36.47 -7.58 -18.38
N SER A 512 -37.16 -8.01 -19.44
CA SER A 512 -37.00 -9.35 -20.03
C SER A 512 -35.55 -9.69 -20.36
N LYS A 513 -34.78 -8.75 -20.91
CA LYS A 513 -33.35 -8.92 -21.23
C LYS A 513 -32.43 -9.02 -20.01
N TYR A 514 -32.91 -8.62 -18.84
CA TYR A 514 -32.16 -8.61 -17.57
C TYR A 514 -32.58 -9.74 -16.62
N TYR A 515 -33.52 -10.61 -17.03
CA TYR A 515 -34.15 -11.60 -16.16
C TYR A 515 -33.14 -12.46 -15.39
N GLN A 516 -32.11 -12.96 -16.09
CA GLN A 516 -31.06 -13.76 -15.47
C GLN A 516 -30.28 -12.98 -14.40
N GLY A 517 -29.91 -11.73 -14.68
CA GLY A 517 -29.19 -10.89 -13.73
C GLY A 517 -30.01 -10.50 -12.52
N ILE A 518 -31.30 -10.17 -12.72
CA ILE A 518 -32.24 -9.90 -11.64
C ILE A 518 -32.41 -11.14 -10.75
N ALA A 519 -32.51 -12.34 -11.34
CA ALA A 519 -32.64 -13.59 -10.60
C ALA A 519 -31.39 -13.87 -9.74
N VAL A 520 -30.18 -13.64 -10.27
CA VAL A 520 -28.93 -13.79 -9.50
C VAL A 520 -28.85 -12.78 -8.35
N VAL A 521 -29.28 -11.53 -8.58
CA VAL A 521 -29.32 -10.53 -7.51
C VAL A 521 -30.37 -10.90 -6.46
N ALA A 522 -31.56 -11.35 -6.85
CA ALA A 522 -32.58 -11.81 -5.91
C ALA A 522 -32.07 -12.97 -5.04
N ASP A 523 -31.40 -13.95 -5.65
CA ASP A 523 -30.75 -15.06 -4.95
C ASP A 523 -29.65 -14.58 -3.99
N TYR A 524 -28.90 -13.55 -4.38
CA TYR A 524 -27.90 -12.93 -3.50
C TYR A 524 -28.55 -12.31 -2.25
N PHE A 525 -29.63 -11.54 -2.42
CA PHE A 525 -30.39 -10.98 -1.32
C PHE A 525 -30.93 -12.07 -0.38
N LYS A 526 -31.54 -13.14 -0.93
CA LYS A 526 -32.03 -14.28 -0.12
C LYS A 526 -30.93 -14.89 0.74
N LYS A 527 -29.82 -15.27 0.10
CA LYS A 527 -28.74 -16.02 0.74
C LYS A 527 -28.02 -15.24 1.84
N VAL A 528 -28.04 -13.91 1.77
CA VAL A 528 -27.39 -13.05 2.78
C VAL A 528 -28.38 -12.60 3.86
N ILE A 529 -29.57 -12.12 3.48
CA ILE A 529 -30.49 -11.46 4.41
C ILE A 529 -31.25 -12.47 5.26
N LEU A 530 -31.75 -13.55 4.67
CA LEU A 530 -32.60 -14.51 5.37
C LEU A 530 -31.81 -15.39 6.36
N CYS A 531 -30.48 -15.42 6.23
CA CYS A 531 -29.58 -16.06 7.18
C CYS A 531 -29.26 -15.18 8.41
N GLU A 532 -29.64 -13.90 8.39
CA GLU A 532 -29.30 -12.93 9.45
C GLU A 532 -30.52 -12.58 10.34
N PRO A 533 -30.29 -12.29 11.63
CA PRO A 533 -31.33 -11.78 12.53
C PRO A 533 -31.95 -10.50 12.00
N GLU A 534 -33.26 -10.31 12.21
CA GLU A 534 -34.03 -9.20 11.65
C GLU A 534 -33.38 -7.82 11.90
N GLY A 535 -32.88 -7.57 13.12
CA GLY A 535 -32.20 -6.32 13.47
C GLY A 535 -30.89 -6.02 12.72
N LYS A 536 -30.31 -6.98 11.99
CA LYS A 536 -29.11 -6.80 11.16
C LYS A 536 -29.41 -6.73 9.66
N ARG A 537 -30.61 -7.13 9.23
CA ARG A 537 -30.98 -7.28 7.82
C ARG A 537 -30.86 -5.97 7.04
N LEU A 538 -31.21 -4.83 7.64
CA LEU A 538 -31.11 -3.52 6.98
C LEU A 538 -29.66 -3.19 6.58
N ASN A 539 -28.70 -3.45 7.48
CA ASN A 539 -27.28 -3.23 7.18
C ASN A 539 -26.80 -4.16 6.05
N CYS A 540 -27.25 -5.43 6.05
CA CYS A 540 -26.94 -6.37 4.97
C CYS A 540 -27.49 -5.87 3.62
N VAL A 541 -28.72 -5.36 3.59
CA VAL A 541 -29.31 -4.75 2.39
C VAL A 541 -28.45 -3.58 1.91
N GLU A 542 -28.08 -2.65 2.80
CA GLU A 542 -27.26 -1.49 2.44
C GLU A 542 -25.87 -1.89 1.92
N GLU A 543 -25.23 -2.90 2.50
CA GLU A 543 -23.97 -3.44 1.98
C GLU A 543 -24.13 -4.06 0.59
N ILE A 544 -25.18 -4.84 0.34
CA ILE A 544 -25.45 -5.41 -0.99
C ILE A 544 -25.67 -4.30 -2.02
N LEU A 545 -26.42 -3.25 -1.67
CA LEU A 545 -26.64 -2.10 -2.54
C LEU A 545 -25.33 -1.37 -2.87
N SER A 546 -24.42 -1.21 -1.89
CA SER A 546 -23.08 -0.65 -2.12
C SER A 546 -22.25 -1.53 -3.06
N LYS A 547 -22.30 -2.85 -2.90
CA LYS A 547 -21.63 -3.83 -3.77
C LYS A 547 -22.16 -3.76 -5.21
N LEU A 548 -23.49 -3.66 -5.39
CA LEU A 548 -24.11 -3.46 -6.72
C LEU A 548 -23.74 -2.11 -7.34
N ALA A 549 -23.67 -1.05 -6.54
CA ALA A 549 -23.25 0.27 -7.00
C ALA A 549 -21.78 0.27 -7.46
N PHE A 550 -20.93 -0.55 -6.85
CA PHE A 550 -19.55 -0.78 -7.27
C PHE A 550 -19.46 -1.53 -8.61
N ILE A 551 -20.27 -2.57 -8.81
CA ILE A 551 -20.37 -3.24 -10.13
C ILE A 551 -20.77 -2.25 -11.21
N LYS A 552 -21.82 -1.44 -10.98
CA LYS A 552 -22.24 -0.38 -11.92
C LYS A 552 -21.10 0.58 -12.27
N PHE A 553 -20.32 0.99 -11.25
CA PHE A 553 -19.17 1.87 -11.45
C PHE A 553 -18.13 1.26 -12.40
N LEU A 554 -17.81 -0.03 -12.25
CA LEU A 554 -16.84 -0.72 -13.10
C LEU A 554 -17.32 -0.87 -14.54
N ARG A 555 -18.62 -1.14 -14.75
CA ARG A 555 -19.22 -1.23 -16.09
C ARG A 555 -19.19 0.10 -16.86
N GLY A 556 -19.09 1.21 -16.14
CA GLY A 556 -19.05 2.54 -16.72
C GLY A 556 -20.42 3.09 -17.16
N GLU A 557 -21.48 2.57 -16.54
CA GLU A 557 -22.84 2.98 -16.82
C GLU A 557 -23.18 4.31 -16.12
N LYS A 558 -23.56 5.33 -16.91
CA LYS A 558 -23.78 6.72 -16.46
C LYS A 558 -24.93 6.90 -15.48
#